data_AF-A0A2S9FDK7-F1
#
_entry.id   AF-A0A2S9FDK7-F1
#
_cell.length_a   1.000
_cell.length_b   1.000
_cell.length_c   1.000
_cell.angle_alpha   90.00
_cell.angle_beta   90.00
_cell.angle_gamma   90.00
#
_symmetry.space_group_name_H-M   'P 1'
#
loop_
_entity.id
_entity.type
_entity.pdbx_description
1 polymer ?
#
loop_
_entity_poly.entity_id
_entity_poly.type
_entity_poly.pdbx_seq_one_letter_code
_entity_poly.pdbx_strand_id
1 'polypeptide(L)' 'ELAEHFAPLAKTLAENESTIVSEFSAVQGKPVDIGGYYYPDREKTTAVMRPSTTFNEALEAARS' A
#
# COMPACT_ATOMS: atom_id res chain seq x y z
N GLU A 1 17.46 -18.87 -4.06
CA GLU A 1 16.78 -18.48 -2.82
C GLU A 1 16.18 -17.06 -2.88
N LEU A 2 16.94 -15.96 -2.73
CA LEU A 2 16.33 -14.61 -2.72
C LEU A 2 15.58 -14.25 -4.01
N ALA A 3 16.18 -14.52 -5.17
CA ALA A 3 15.54 -14.23 -6.46
C ALA A 3 14.22 -15.01 -6.63
N GLU A 4 14.18 -16.26 -6.19
CA GLU A 4 12.98 -17.12 -6.28
C GLU A 4 11.89 -16.66 -5.31
N HIS A 5 12.27 -16.24 -4.10
CA HIS A 5 11.34 -15.69 -3.11
C HIS A 5 10.67 -14.40 -3.60
N PHE A 6 11.41 -13.50 -4.26
CA PHE A 6 10.87 -12.23 -4.75
C PHE A 6 10.28 -12.27 -6.17
N ALA A 7 10.52 -13.33 -6.95
CA ALA A 7 9.93 -13.51 -8.27
C ALA A 7 8.40 -13.36 -8.31
N PRO A 8 7.61 -14.00 -7.40
CA PRO A 8 6.15 -13.82 -7.40
C PRO A 8 5.75 -12.38 -7.02
N LEU A 9 6.42 -11.75 -6.04
CA LEU A 9 6.14 -10.35 -5.69
C LEU A 9 6.39 -9.42 -6.88
N ALA A 10 7.55 -9.55 -7.54
CA ALA A 10 7.92 -8.72 -8.67
C ALA A 10 6.91 -8.86 -9.82
N LYS A 11 6.45 -10.09 -10.10
CA LYS A 11 5.41 -10.34 -11.09
C LYS A 11 4.09 -9.66 -10.71
N THR A 12 3.60 -9.86 -9.49
CA THR A 12 2.34 -9.27 -9.02
C THR A 12 2.37 -7.75 -9.07
N LEU A 13 3.49 -7.12 -8.67
CA LEU A 13 3.65 -5.67 -8.73
C LEU A 13 3.66 -5.15 -10.18
N ALA A 14 4.36 -5.83 -11.09
CA ALA A 14 4.41 -5.45 -12.50
C ALA A 14 3.04 -5.59 -13.19
N GLU A 15 2.31 -6.66 -12.91
CA GLU A 15 0.98 -6.90 -13.49
C GLU A 15 -0.07 -5.90 -12.99
N ASN A 16 0.09 -5.38 -11.77
CA ASN A 16 -0.89 -4.50 -11.11
C ASN A 16 -0.44 -3.04 -10.99
N GLU A 17 0.68 -2.64 -11.60
CA GLU A 17 1.25 -1.29 -11.45
C GLU A 17 0.21 -0.18 -11.70
N SER A 18 -0.51 -0.25 -12.82
CA SER A 18 -1.53 0.73 -13.19
C SER A 18 -2.68 0.81 -12.17
N THR A 19 -3.13 -0.34 -11.66
CA THR A 19 -4.16 -0.41 -10.62
C THR A 19 -3.67 0.25 -9.34
N ILE A 20 -2.47 -0.10 -8.88
CA ILE A 20 -1.85 0.44 -7.67
C ILE A 20 -1.72 1.97 -7.77
N VAL A 21 -1.19 2.49 -8.89
CA VAL A 21 -1.05 3.93 -9.11
C VAL A 21 -2.41 4.63 -9.13
N SER A 22 -3.43 4.00 -9.71
CA SER A 22 -4.79 4.53 -9.73
C SER A 22 -5.40 4.59 -8.33
N GLU A 23 -5.20 3.57 -7.50
CA GLU A 23 -5.65 3.56 -6.10
C GLU A 23 -4.99 4.67 -5.27
N PHE A 24 -3.68 4.88 -5.42
CA PHE A 24 -2.97 5.99 -4.77
C PHE A 24 -3.42 7.36 -5.27
N SER A 25 -3.78 7.48 -6.55
CA SER A 25 -4.24 8.75 -7.14
C SER A 25 -5.67 9.08 -6.70
N ALA A 26 -6.54 8.09 -6.56
CA ALA A 26 -7.96 8.27 -6.24
C ALA A 26 -8.22 8.93 -4.87
N VAL A 27 -7.28 8.82 -3.93
CA VAL A 27 -7.39 9.39 -2.58
C VAL A 27 -6.81 10.81 -2.46
N GLN A 28 -6.09 11.29 -3.48
CA GLN A 28 -5.43 12.59 -3.44
C GLN A 28 -6.40 13.78 -3.60
N GLY A 29 -5.94 14.97 -3.20
CA GLY A 29 -6.69 16.22 -3.32
C GLY A 29 -7.81 16.41 -2.29
N LYS A 30 -7.92 15.50 -1.31
CA LYS A 30 -8.93 15.55 -0.26
C LYS A 30 -8.27 15.72 1.12
N PRO A 31 -8.84 16.53 2.02
CA PRO A 31 -8.43 16.54 3.42
C PRO A 31 -8.62 15.15 4.04
N VAL A 32 -7.72 14.79 4.95
CA VAL A 32 -7.76 13.52 5.69
C VAL A 32 -7.56 13.78 7.18
N ASP A 33 -8.20 12.96 8.02
CA ASP A 33 -8.05 13.00 9.47
C ASP A 33 -7.12 11.87 9.93
N ILE A 34 -5.98 12.25 10.51
CA ILE A 34 -5.02 11.32 11.12
C ILE A 34 -5.18 11.20 12.64
N GLY A 35 -6.17 11.85 13.25
CA GLY A 35 -6.49 11.72 14.67
C GLY A 35 -5.56 12.44 15.64
N GLY A 36 -4.73 13.37 15.16
CA GLY A 36 -3.78 14.14 15.96
C GLY A 36 -2.78 14.90 15.10
N TYR A 37 -1.81 15.56 15.72
CA TYR A 37 -0.72 16.25 15.00
C TYR A 37 0.65 15.72 15.41
N TYR A 38 1.09 15.98 16.64
CA TYR A 38 2.37 15.46 17.16
C TYR A 38 2.32 13.98 17.51
N TYR A 39 1.14 13.46 17.84
CA TYR A 39 0.91 12.06 18.16
C TYR A 39 -0.39 11.61 17.48
N PRO A 40 -0.34 11.30 16.17
CA PRO A 40 -1.53 10.92 15.42
C PRO A 40 -2.01 9.52 15.81
N ASP A 41 -3.28 9.25 15.54
CA ASP A 41 -3.85 7.93 15.73
C ASP A 41 -3.22 6.93 14.75
N ARG A 42 -2.75 5.80 15.27
CA ARG A 42 -1.99 4.83 14.49
C ARG A 42 -2.85 4.14 13.44
N GLU A 43 -4.10 3.82 13.75
CA GLU A 43 -5.00 3.12 12.84
C GLU A 43 -5.42 4.05 11.70
N LYS A 44 -5.83 5.27 12.02
CA LYS A 44 -6.17 6.31 11.03
C LYS A 44 -5.00 6.63 10.12
N THR A 45 -3.81 6.82 10.69
CA THR A 45 -2.61 7.10 9.90
C THR A 45 -2.25 5.92 8.99
N THR A 46 -2.37 4.69 9.49
CA THR A 46 -2.11 3.48 8.68
C THR A 46 -3.08 3.39 7.51
N ALA A 47 -4.38 3.64 7.73
CA ALA A 47 -5.39 3.62 6.68
C ALA A 47 -5.16 4.69 5.61
N VAL A 48 -4.80 5.92 6.02
CA VAL A 48 -4.51 7.03 5.10
C VAL A 48 -3.24 6.78 4.29
N MET A 49 -2.19 6.25 4.93
CA MET A 49 -0.86 6.06 4.30
C MET A 49 -0.76 4.77 3.47
N ARG A 50 -1.68 3.81 3.66
CA ARG A 50 -1.74 2.54 2.93
C ARG A 50 -3.06 2.38 2.15
N PRO A 51 -3.42 3.32 1.26
CA PRO A 51 -4.73 3.35 0.61
C PRO A 51 -4.91 2.28 -0.49
N SER A 52 -3.82 1.70 -0.99
CA SER A 52 -3.86 0.68 -2.05
C SER A 52 -4.02 -0.72 -1.47
N THR A 53 -5.21 -1.31 -1.63
CA THR A 53 -5.48 -2.69 -1.21
C THR A 53 -4.60 -3.67 -1.98
N THR A 54 -4.48 -3.49 -3.31
CA THR A 54 -3.68 -4.39 -4.15
C THR A 54 -2.20 -4.39 -3.75
N PHE A 55 -1.63 -3.21 -3.46
CA PHE A 55 -0.24 -3.12 -3.01
C PHE A 55 -0.05 -3.77 -1.63
N ASN A 56 -0.98 -3.52 -0.70
CA ASN A 56 -0.90 -4.09 0.65
C ASN A 56 -0.96 -5.62 0.63
N GLU A 57 -1.88 -6.20 -0.15
CA GLU A 57 -2.02 -7.66 -0.30
C GLU A 57 -0.77 -8.28 -0.94
N ALA A 58 -0.20 -7.64 -1.97
CA ALA A 58 1.04 -8.11 -2.58
C ALA A 58 2.21 -8.17 -1.58
N LEU A 59 2.33 -7.17 -0.71
CA LEU A 59 3.37 -7.14 0.33
C LEU A 59 3.13 -8.16 1.44
N GLU A 60 1.88 -8.36 1.89
CA GLU A 60 1.59 -9.39 2.91
C GLU A 60 1.84 -10.79 2.35
N ALA A 61 1.53 -11.04 1.08
CA ALA A 61 1.82 -12.31 0.41
C ALA A 61 3.34 -12.60 0.27
N ALA A 62 4.19 -11.57 0.29
CA ALA A 62 5.64 -11.72 0.21
C ALA A 62 6.34 -11.88 1.57
N ARG A 63 5.59 -11.81 2.69
CA ARG A 63 6.16 -11.98 4.04
C ARG A 63 6.25 -13.43 4.49
N SER A 64 5.59 -14.35 3.79
CA SER A 64 5.55 -15.78 4.10
C SER A 64 6.72 -16.55 3.49
#